data_AF-A0A1F9PJB2-F1
#
_entry.id   AF-A0A1F9PJB2-F1
#
_cell.length_a   1.000
_cell.length_b   1.000
_cell.length_c   1.000
_cell.angle_alpha   90.00
_cell.angle_beta   90.00
_cell.angle_gamma   90.00
#
_symmetry.space_group_name_H-M   'P 1'
#
loop_
_entity.id
_entity.type
_entity.pdbx_description
1 polymer ?
#
loop_
_entity_poly.entity_id
_entity_poly.type
_entity_poly.pdbx_seq_one_letter_code
_entity_poly.pdbx_strand_id
1 'polypeptide(L)'
;MLMDLPIKDASEHFSKTILHNISVLTTGQIWQQKGDNKPVVVNTVTLELTPHESEVLNLASNEGKIRLALRNRNNKTLAETEGVTTSFLLGGLVGKKEQAVALPTRGEKSIEVIKGLDRSEAKL
;
A
#
# COMPACT_ATOMS: atom_id res chain seq x y z
N MET A 1 -32.48 0.13 -20.40
CA MET A 1 -31.40 -0.63 -21.06
C MET A 1 -30.15 -0.49 -20.21
N LEU A 2 -29.84 -1.50 -19.41
CA LEU A 2 -28.56 -1.58 -18.72
C LEU A 2 -27.61 -2.30 -19.68
N MET A 3 -26.67 -1.57 -20.26
CA MET A 3 -25.65 -2.18 -21.13
C MET A 3 -24.62 -2.87 -20.24
N ASP A 4 -24.54 -4.19 -20.39
CA ASP A 4 -23.41 -5.00 -19.95
C ASP A 4 -22.14 -4.45 -20.63
N LEU A 5 -21.15 -4.08 -19.82
CA LEU A 5 -19.83 -3.72 -20.28
C LEU A 5 -19.00 -5.01 -20.32
N PRO A 6 -18.64 -5.54 -21.51
CA PRO A 6 -17.77 -6.71 -21.58
C PRO A 6 -16.37 -6.33 -21.10
N ILE A 7 -16.01 -6.71 -19.87
CA ILE A 7 -14.65 -6.58 -19.37
C ILE A 7 -13.81 -7.70 -19.99
N LYS A 8 -13.31 -7.40 -21.19
CA LYS A 8 -12.22 -8.14 -21.82
C LYS A 8 -10.93 -7.75 -21.07
N ASP A 9 -10.18 -8.77 -20.69
CA ASP A 9 -8.88 -8.75 -19.98
C ASP A 9 -8.99 -8.60 -18.45
N ALA A 10 -9.18 -9.73 -17.77
CA ALA A 10 -9.12 -9.88 -16.32
C ALA A 10 -7.68 -9.76 -15.79
N SER A 11 -7.03 -8.62 -16.03
CA SER A 11 -5.83 -8.23 -15.30
C SER A 11 -6.26 -7.72 -13.92
N GLU A 12 -5.94 -8.48 -12.87
CA GLU A 12 -6.20 -8.07 -11.50
C GLU A 12 -5.32 -6.86 -11.16
N HIS A 13 -5.95 -5.70 -10.96
CA HIS A 13 -5.23 -4.52 -10.48
C HIS A 13 -5.31 -4.47 -8.96
N PHE A 14 -4.16 -4.25 -8.33
CA PHE A 14 -4.01 -3.99 -6.89
C PHE A 14 -3.73 -2.50 -6.66
N SER A 15 -4.41 -1.91 -5.68
CA SER A 15 -4.23 -0.51 -5.28
C SER A 15 -3.99 -0.44 -3.79
N LYS A 16 -2.86 0.14 -3.38
CA LYS A 16 -2.49 0.33 -1.97
C LYS A 16 -1.95 1.74 -1.75
N THR A 17 -2.23 2.29 -0.57
CA THR A 17 -1.61 3.55 -0.16
C THR A 17 -0.24 3.28 0.44
N ILE A 18 0.79 3.82 -0.18
CA ILE A 18 2.20 3.61 0.22
C ILE A 18 2.75 4.73 1.10
N LEU A 19 2.22 5.96 0.95
CA LEU A 19 2.65 7.14 1.68
C LEU A 19 1.42 7.93 2.14
N HIS A 20 1.50 8.48 3.36
CA HIS A 20 0.42 9.20 4.01
C HIS A 20 0.93 10.53 4.57
N ASN A 21 0.03 11.51 4.68
CA ASN A 21 0.32 12.80 5.33
C ASN A 21 1.53 13.57 4.76
N ILE A 22 1.77 13.43 3.47
CA ILE A 22 2.80 14.21 2.78
C ILE A 22 2.31 15.64 2.54
N SER A 23 3.15 16.61 2.89
CA SER A 23 2.88 18.03 2.70
C SER A 23 3.10 18.43 1.23
N VAL A 24 2.11 19.11 0.66
CA VAL A 24 2.19 19.67 -0.70
C VAL A 24 2.66 21.11 -0.58
N LEU A 25 3.82 21.40 -1.17
CA LEU A 25 4.40 22.73 -1.20
C LEU A 25 3.71 23.59 -2.26
N THR A 26 3.61 23.05 -3.47
CA THR A 26 3.09 23.75 -4.64
C THR A 26 2.36 22.78 -5.56
N THR A 27 1.32 23.26 -6.24
CA THR A 27 0.73 22.60 -7.40
C THR A 27 0.75 23.56 -8.58
N GLY A 28 0.91 23.03 -9.78
CA GLY A 28 0.96 23.81 -11.00
C GLY A 28 0.65 22.97 -12.23
N GLN A 29 0.75 23.60 -13.38
CA GLN A 29 0.59 22.94 -14.67
C GLN A 29 1.74 23.36 -15.58
N ILE A 30 2.30 22.39 -16.29
CA ILE A 30 3.35 22.63 -17.29
C ILE A 30 2.77 22.34 -18.67
N TRP A 31 3.07 23.23 -19.60
CA TRP A 31 2.71 23.07 -21.00
C TRP A 31 3.82 22.30 -21.69
N GLN A 32 3.57 21.05 -22.07
CA GLN A 32 4.50 20.25 -22.83
C GLN A 32 4.05 20.24 -24.29
N GLN A 33 4.86 20.82 -25.15
CA GLN A 33 4.66 20.77 -26.60
C GLN A 33 5.30 19.46 -27.09
N LYS A 34 4.49 18.41 -27.24
CA LYS A 34 4.95 17.12 -27.76
C LYS A 34 4.82 17.16 -29.29
N GLY A 35 5.84 17.70 -29.95
CA GLY A 35 5.90 17.81 -31.42
C GLY A 35 4.95 18.86 -32.01
N ASP A 36 4.62 18.70 -33.30
CA ASP A 36 3.78 19.60 -34.12
C ASP A 36 2.28 19.61 -33.75
N ASN A 37 1.91 18.99 -32.64
CA ASN A 37 0.51 18.88 -32.22
C ASN A 37 0.26 19.52 -30.85
N LYS A 38 -0.99 19.93 -30.67
CA LYS A 38 -1.54 20.80 -29.61
C LYS A 38 -0.84 20.64 -28.24
N PRO A 39 -0.56 21.76 -27.54
CA PRO A 39 0.15 21.73 -26.27
C PRO A 39 -0.63 20.91 -25.22
N VAL A 40 0.06 19.97 -24.58
CA VAL A 40 -0.53 19.10 -23.54
C VAL A 40 -0.30 19.77 -22.18
N VAL A 41 -1.40 20.01 -21.47
CA VAL A 41 -1.35 20.48 -20.08
C VAL A 41 -1.06 19.28 -19.17
N VAL A 42 0.06 19.30 -18.48
CA VAL A 42 0.43 18.28 -17.50
C VAL A 42 0.39 18.88 -16.10
N ASN A 43 -0.35 18.25 -15.19
CA ASN A 43 -0.43 18.68 -13.80
C ASN A 43 0.85 18.28 -13.06
N THR A 44 1.48 19.22 -12.36
CA THR A 44 2.67 19.01 -11.54
C THR A 44 2.37 19.34 -10.08
N VAL A 45 3.02 18.59 -9.17
CA VAL A 45 2.89 18.77 -7.73
C VAL A 45 4.28 18.66 -7.12
N THR A 46 4.63 19.61 -6.25
CA THR A 46 5.87 19.61 -5.48
C THR A 46 5.56 19.19 -4.05
N LEU A 47 6.21 18.13 -3.59
CA LEU A 47 5.99 17.51 -2.29
C LEU A 47 7.18 17.74 -1.36
N GLU A 48 6.90 17.89 -0.07
CA GLU A 48 7.90 17.87 1.00
C GLU A 48 8.05 16.42 1.48
N LEU A 49 9.19 15.80 1.15
CA LEU A 49 9.48 14.39 1.43
C LEU A 49 10.78 14.24 2.20
N THR A 50 10.84 13.23 3.07
CA THR A 50 12.12 12.73 3.61
C THR A 50 12.85 11.89 2.56
N PRO A 51 14.18 11.68 2.69
CA PRO A 51 14.95 10.85 1.76
C PRO A 51 14.35 9.44 1.59
N HIS A 52 13.96 8.81 2.70
CA HIS A 52 13.34 7.49 2.69
C HIS A 52 12.01 7.46 1.92
N GLU A 53 11.13 8.45 2.12
CA GLU A 53 9.86 8.53 1.40
C GLU A 53 10.06 8.80 -0.09
N SER A 54 11.08 9.58 -0.46
CA SER A 54 11.41 9.86 -1.86
C SER A 54 11.89 8.61 -2.60
N GLU A 55 12.65 7.74 -1.93
CA GLU A 55 13.08 6.44 -2.48
C GLU A 55 11.88 5.53 -2.73
N VAL A 56 10.98 5.41 -1.75
CA VAL A 56 9.75 4.62 -1.87
C VAL A 56 8.86 5.14 -3.01
N LEU A 57 8.70 6.47 -3.10
CA LEU A 57 7.89 7.10 -4.15
C LEU A 57 8.50 6.85 -5.54
N ASN A 58 9.82 6.99 -5.68
CA ASN A 58 10.52 6.77 -6.94
C ASN A 58 10.38 5.31 -7.42
N LEU A 59 10.54 4.34 -6.50
CA LEU A 59 10.34 2.93 -6.83
C LEU A 59 8.90 2.67 -7.29
N ALA A 60 7.91 3.14 -6.53
CA ALA A 60 6.50 2.97 -6.88
C ALA A 60 6.13 3.64 -8.21
N SER A 61 6.76 4.77 -8.55
CA SER A 61 6.53 5.48 -9.81
C SER A 61 7.08 4.72 -11.02
N ASN A 62 8.13 3.92 -10.81
CA ASN A 62 8.71 3.08 -11.85
C ASN A 62 7.92 1.78 -12.04
N GLU A 63 7.37 1.22 -10.97
CA GLU A 63 6.60 -0.03 -11.01
C GLU A 63 5.18 0.17 -11.56
N GLY A 64 4.57 1.33 -11.37
CA GLY A 64 3.17 1.52 -11.76
C GLY A 64 2.65 2.95 -11.76
N LYS A 65 1.33 3.06 -11.82
CA LYS A 65 0.61 4.34 -11.86
C LYS A 65 0.31 4.82 -10.45
N ILE A 66 0.93 5.93 -10.06
CA ILE A 66 0.63 6.61 -8.80
C ILE A 66 -0.60 7.50 -8.95
N ARG A 67 -1.47 7.47 -7.94
CA ARG A 67 -2.57 8.42 -7.78
C ARG A 67 -2.45 9.08 -6.41
N LEU A 68 -2.57 10.39 -6.40
CA LEU A 68 -2.54 11.21 -5.19
C LEU A 68 -3.97 11.60 -4.82
N ALA A 69 -4.31 11.51 -3.54
CA ALA A 69 -5.59 11.98 -3.02
C ALA A 69 -5.33 13.11 -2.01
N LEU A 70 -5.87 14.29 -2.29
CA LEU A 70 -5.76 15.43 -1.38
C LEU A 70 -6.65 15.19 -0.16
N ARG A 71 -6.04 15.24 1.03
CA ARG A 71 -6.73 15.15 2.32
C ARG A 71 -6.82 16.53 2.98
N ASN A 72 -7.78 16.69 3.86
CA ASN A 72 -7.89 17.89 4.69
C ASN A 72 -6.64 18.01 5.58
N ARG A 73 -6.00 19.19 5.60
CA ARG A 73 -4.78 19.48 6.37
C ARG A 73 -4.92 19.24 7.88
N ASN A 74 -6.14 19.33 8.42
CA ASN A 74 -6.40 19.11 9.84
C ASN A 74 -6.54 17.63 10.20
N ASN A 75 -6.71 16.74 9.21
CA ASN A 75 -6.87 15.31 9.43
C ASN A 75 -5.52 14.60 9.32
N LYS A 76 -4.80 14.51 10.44
CA LYS A 76 -3.49 13.85 10.55
C LYS A 76 -3.57 12.34 10.84
N THR A 77 -4.75 11.73 10.81
CA THR A 77 -4.90 10.31 11.14
C THR A 77 -4.21 9.43 10.11
N LEU A 78 -3.20 8.68 10.56
CA LEU A 78 -2.61 7.56 9.81
C LEU A 78 -3.65 6.44 9.76
N ALA A 79 -4.10 6.12 8.55
CA ALA A 79 -4.97 4.98 8.31
C ALA A 79 -4.14 3.96 7.52
N GLU A 80 -3.74 2.87 8.16
CA GLU A 80 -3.12 1.77 7.44
C GLU A 80 -4.15 1.14 6.51
N THR A 81 -3.80 1.03 5.23
CA THR A 81 -4.67 0.41 4.22
C THR A 81 -4.07 -0.91 3.78
N GLU A 82 -4.82 -2.00 3.86
CA GLU A 82 -4.40 -3.31 3.37
C GLU A 82 -4.33 -3.36 1.83
N GLY A 83 -4.93 -2.37 1.15
CA GLY A 83 -5.05 -2.31 -0.29
C GLY A 83 -6.30 -3.04 -0.79
N VAL A 84 -6.69 -2.75 -2.02
CA VAL A 84 -7.90 -3.31 -2.66
C VAL A 84 -7.55 -3.86 -4.03
N THR A 85 -8.13 -5.01 -4.38
CA THR A 85 -8.02 -5.61 -5.71
C THR A 85 -9.27 -5.34 -6.54
N THR A 86 -9.14 -5.46 -7.86
CA THR A 86 -10.29 -5.33 -8.78
C THR A 86 -11.38 -6.37 -8.47
N SER A 87 -10.96 -7.57 -8.08
CA SER A 87 -11.84 -8.67 -7.64
C SER A 87 -12.69 -8.28 -6.43
N PHE A 88 -12.12 -7.57 -5.45
CA PHE A 88 -12.85 -7.07 -4.28
C PHE A 88 -13.91 -6.02 -4.65
N LEU A 89 -13.63 -5.16 -5.64
CA LEU A 89 -14.55 -4.12 -6.09
C LEU A 89 -15.74 -4.69 -6.89
N LEU A 90 -15.48 -5.68 -7.76
CA LEU A 90 -16.50 -6.32 -8.58
C LEU A 90 -17.33 -7.37 -7.81
N GLY A 91 -16.72 -8.01 -6.83
CA GLY A 91 -17.32 -9.11 -6.07
C GLY A 91 -18.27 -8.69 -4.95
N GLY A 92 -18.40 -7.38 -4.65
CA GLY A 92 -19.35 -6.84 -3.68
C GLY A 92 -19.21 -7.40 -2.26
N LEU A 93 -18.49 -6.67 -1.40
CA LEU A 93 -18.55 -6.84 0.07
C LEU A 93 -18.51 -8.31 0.58
N VAL A 94 -17.47 -9.07 0.23
CA VAL A 94 -17.04 -10.13 1.13
C VAL A 94 -16.06 -9.51 2.11
N GLY A 95 -16.65 -8.93 3.16
CA GLY A 95 -15.90 -8.56 4.34
C GLY A 95 -15.20 -9.78 4.94
N LYS A 96 -14.09 -9.47 5.62
CA LYS A 96 -13.44 -10.28 6.66
C LYS A 96 -12.41 -11.33 6.19
N LYS A 97 -11.16 -10.88 6.16
CA LYS A 97 -10.13 -11.40 7.08
C LYS A 97 -9.44 -10.19 7.71
N GLU A 98 -9.94 -9.65 8.82
CA GLU A 98 -9.37 -10.03 10.13
C GLU A 98 -8.54 -11.31 10.00
N GLN A 99 -7.32 -11.17 9.47
CA GLN A 99 -6.23 -11.98 9.96
C GLN A 99 -6.12 -11.60 11.43
N ALA A 100 -6.77 -12.43 12.26
CA ALA A 100 -6.29 -12.61 13.60
C ALA A 100 -4.78 -12.79 13.44
N VAL A 101 -4.04 -11.78 13.88
CA VAL A 101 -2.67 -11.96 14.30
C VAL A 101 -2.79 -13.05 15.34
N ALA A 102 -2.61 -14.31 14.92
CA ALA A 102 -2.13 -15.30 15.83
C ALA A 102 -0.82 -14.69 16.31
N LEU A 103 -0.84 -14.08 17.50
CA LEU A 103 0.37 -13.91 18.26
C LEU A 103 1.07 -15.26 18.12
N PRO A 104 2.33 -15.33 17.65
CA PRO A 104 3.07 -16.55 17.84
C PRO A 104 3.04 -16.76 19.35
N THR A 105 2.27 -17.75 19.81
CA THR A 105 2.34 -18.25 21.17
C THR A 105 3.82 -18.42 21.40
N ARG A 106 4.36 -17.58 22.28
CA ARG A 106 5.75 -17.59 22.68
C ARG A 106 6.02 -19.03 23.10
N GLY A 107 6.66 -19.79 22.21
CA GLY A 107 7.09 -21.14 22.49
C GLY A 107 7.96 -21.04 23.72
N GLU A 108 7.46 -21.58 24.83
CA GLU A 108 8.22 -21.73 26.06
C GLU A 108 9.51 -22.46 25.70
N LYS A 109 10.64 -21.80 25.93
CA LYS A 109 11.96 -22.40 25.73
C LYS A 109 12.16 -23.45 26.83
N SER A 110 11.80 -24.70 26.56
CA SER A 110 12.24 -25.84 27.36
C SER A 110 13.72 -26.09 27.11
N ILE A 111 14.56 -25.87 28.12
CA ILE A 111 15.99 -26.19 28.05
C ILE A 111 16.15 -27.61 28.60
N GLU A 112 16.34 -28.59 27.73
CA GLU A 112 16.78 -29.92 28.12
C GLU A 112 18.29 -29.87 28.44
N VAL A 113 18.63 -29.89 29.72
CA VAL A 113 20.02 -30.01 30.18
C VAL A 113 20.41 -31.49 30.15
N ILE A 114 21.10 -31.91 29.09
CA ILE A 114 21.70 -33.24 29.05
C ILE A 114 23.01 -33.19 29.82
N LYS A 115 23.03 -33.76 31.03
CA LYS A 115 24.27 -33.94 31.79
C LYS A 115 24.41 -35.40 32.21
N GLY A 116 25.01 -36.20 31.33
CA GLY A 116 25.44 -37.58 31.62
C GLY A 116 24.29 -38.56 31.85
N LEU A 117 23.95 -39.33 30.81
CA LEU A 117 23.10 -40.53 30.77
C LEU A 117 21.74 -40.58 31.50
N ASP A 118 21.31 -39.56 32.23
CA ASP A 118 19.99 -39.53 32.88
C ASP A 118 19.20 -38.27 32.45
N ARG A 119 17.94 -38.47 32.02
CA ARG A 119 17.03 -37.40 31.57
C ARG A 119 16.02 -37.11 32.67
N SER A 120 16.02 -35.90 33.20
CA SER A 120 15.01 -35.43 34.15
C SER A 120 14.44 -34.07 33.73
N GLU A 121 13.12 -34.02 33.53
CA GLU A 121 12.36 -32.78 33.28
C GLU A 121 12.09 -32.05 34.61
N ALA A 122 12.41 -30.75 34.68
CA ALA A 122 12.00 -29.88 35.77
C ALA A 122 11.14 -28.74 35.20
N LYS A 123 9.93 -28.60 35.75
CA LYS A 123 8.95 -27.59 35.36
C LYS A 123 9.10 -26.36 36.25
N LEU A 124 9.11 -25.16 35.64
CA LEU A 124 8.99 -23.87 36.32
C LEU A 124 7.53 -23.56 36.65
#